data_AF-A0A954BE70-F1
#
_entry.id   AF-A0A954BE70-F1
#
_cell.length_a   1.000
_cell.length_b   1.000
_cell.length_c   1.000
_cell.angle_alpha   90.00
_cell.angle_beta   90.00
_cell.angle_gamma   90.00
#
_symmetry.space_group_name_H-M   'P 1'
#
loop_
_entity.id
_entity.type
_entity.pdbx_description
1 polymer ?
#
loop_
_entity_poly.entity_id
_entity_poly.type
_entity_poly.pdbx_seq_one_letter_code
_entity_poly.pdbx_strand_id
1 'polypeptide(L)' 'ENVRHALYEAANALLTLKRGKDPIKSWGQKIAKKRGHKAACCAVARKIAIILHAMWRDGTDYGAPKKPTDLLQIAA' A
#
# COMPACT_ATOMS: atom_id res chain seq x y z
N GLU A 1 -9.51 14.23 12.70
CA GLU A 1 -8.50 13.16 12.86
C GLU A 1 -7.36 13.38 11.84
N ASN A 2 -6.11 13.03 12.16
CA ASN A 2 -4.95 13.33 11.30
C ASN A 2 -4.70 12.17 10.32
N VAL A 3 -4.47 12.46 9.03
CA VAL A 3 -4.25 11.46 7.96
C VAL A 3 -3.20 10.39 8.34
N ARG A 4 -2.14 10.78 9.06
CA ARG A 4 -1.12 9.82 9.52
C ARG A 4 -1.65 8.80 10.53
N HIS A 5 -2.55 9.23 11.42
CA HIS A 5 -3.15 8.36 12.43
C HIS A 5 -4.09 7.35 11.76
N ALA A 6 -5.01 7.82 10.91
CA ALA A 6 -5.91 6.95 10.17
C ALA A 6 -5.18 5.89 9.33
N LEU A 7 -4.09 6.29 8.64
CA LEU A 7 -3.26 5.34 7.88
C LEU A 7 -2.52 4.33 8.76
N TYR A 8 -2.08 4.74 9.95
CA TYR A 8 -1.44 3.84 10.90
C TYR A 8 -2.44 2.82 11.45
N GLU A 9 -3.65 3.25 11.81
CA GLU A 9 -4.72 2.36 12.27
C GLU A 9 -5.14 1.37 11.18
N ALA A 10 -5.31 1.84 9.94
CA ALA A 10 -5.58 1.00 8.78
C ALA A 10 -4.45 -0.02 8.55
N ALA A 11 -3.19 0.41 8.65
CA ALA A 11 -2.04 -0.48 8.54
C ALA A 11 -2.01 -1.53 9.67
N ASN A 12 -2.33 -1.13 10.89
CA ASN A 12 -2.41 -2.04 12.02
C ASN A 12 -3.50 -3.10 11.79
N ALA A 13 -4.72 -2.67 11.43
CA ALA A 13 -5.84 -3.56 11.11
C ALA A 13 -5.53 -4.50 9.93
N LEU A 14 -4.82 -4.03 8.91
CA LEU A 14 -4.38 -4.86 7.79
C LEU A 14 -3.45 -5.98 8.25
N LEU A 15 -2.52 -5.69 9.15
CA LEU A 15 -1.54 -6.67 9.63
C LEU A 15 -2.14 -7.67 10.64
N THR A 16 -3.13 -7.25 11.43
CA THR A 16 -3.68 -8.06 12.54
C THR A 16 -5.01 -8.75 12.21
N LEU A 17 -5.91 -8.11 11.45
CA LEU A 17 -7.29 -8.57 11.28
C LEU A 17 -7.59 -9.15 9.90
N LYS A 18 -7.04 -8.55 8.83
CA LYS A 18 -7.34 -8.96 7.44
C LYS A 18 -6.98 -10.43 7.25
N ARG A 19 -7.92 -11.26 6.81
CA ARG A 19 -7.64 -12.66 6.40
C ARG A 19 -7.38 -12.70 4.89
N GLY A 20 -6.55 -13.65 4.45
CA GLY A 20 -6.17 -13.82 3.05
C GLY A 20 -4.75 -13.36 2.72
N LYS A 21 -4.36 -13.62 1.46
CA LYS A 21 -3.07 -13.25 0.90
C LYS A 21 -3.22 -11.91 0.20
N ASP A 22 -2.61 -10.87 0.75
CA ASP A 22 -2.42 -9.61 0.04
C ASP A 22 -0.93 -9.24 -0.01
N PRO A 23 -0.45 -8.64 -1.11
CA PRO A 23 0.96 -8.31 -1.27
C PRO A 23 1.51 -7.35 -0.21
N ILE A 24 0.72 -6.34 0.19
CA ILE A 24 1.13 -5.30 1.15
C ILE A 24 1.31 -5.92 2.54
N LYS A 25 0.37 -6.74 2.99
CA LYS A 25 0.44 -7.46 4.27
C LYS A 25 1.58 -8.45 4.26
N SER A 26 1.75 -9.22 3.19
CA SER A 26 2.86 -10.19 3.09
C SER A 26 4.21 -9.47 3.19
N TRP A 27 4.34 -8.31 2.56
CA TRP A 27 5.51 -7.44 2.70
C TRP A 27 5.65 -6.85 4.10
N GLY A 28 4.56 -6.34 4.70
CA GLY A 28 4.54 -5.80 6.05
C GLY A 28 4.88 -6.85 7.12
N GLN A 29 4.41 -8.08 6.99
CA GLN A 29 4.74 -9.20 7.86
C GLN A 29 6.24 -9.57 7.80
N LYS A 30 6.85 -9.51 6.60
CA LYS A 30 8.31 -9.68 6.46
C LYS A 30 9.08 -8.58 7.19
N ILE A 31 8.58 -7.34 7.17
CA ILE A 31 9.16 -6.23 7.94
C ILE A 31 8.95 -6.44 9.43
N ALA A 32 7.76 -6.87 9.86
CA ALA A 32 7.45 -7.13 11.26
C ALA A 32 8.40 -8.17 11.85
N LYS A 33 8.70 -9.24 11.09
CA LYS A 33 9.69 -10.26 11.48
C LYS A 33 11.11 -9.70 11.66
N LYS A 34 11.50 -8.67 10.89
CA LYS A 34 12.85 -8.11 10.90
C LYS A 34 13.04 -6.93 11.87
N ARG A 35 12.03 -6.09 12.04
CA ARG A 35 12.12 -4.78 12.72
C ARG A 35 11.01 -4.53 13.75
N GLY A 36 10.12 -5.50 13.96
CA GLY A 36 9.00 -5.39 14.89
C GLY A 36 7.74 -4.76 14.29
N HIS A 37 6.62 -4.96 14.98
CA HIS A 37 5.27 -4.62 14.51
C HIS A 37 5.07 -3.12 14.26
N LYS A 38 5.49 -2.26 15.19
CA LYS A 38 5.35 -0.79 15.05
C LYS A 38 6.06 -0.25 13.80
N ALA A 39 7.26 -0.76 13.53
CA ALA A 39 8.02 -0.38 12.34
C ALA A 39 7.32 -0.86 11.04
N ALA A 40 6.72 -2.06 11.08
CA ALA A 40 5.92 -2.57 9.97
C ALA A 40 4.67 -1.74 9.70
N CYS A 41 3.91 -1.36 10.74
CA CYS A 41 2.74 -0.48 10.60
C CYS A 41 3.14 0.85 9.95
N CYS A 42 4.22 1.50 10.40
CA CYS A 42 4.71 2.73 9.80
C CYS A 42 5.13 2.56 8.32
N ALA A 43 5.76 1.45 7.97
CA ALA A 43 6.16 1.18 6.58
C ALA A 43 4.95 0.90 5.68
N VAL A 44 3.98 0.13 6.18
CA VAL A 44 2.73 -0.19 5.48
C VAL A 44 1.87 1.06 5.30
N ALA A 45 1.71 1.90 6.33
CA ALA A 45 0.97 3.16 6.25
C ALA A 45 1.51 4.07 5.13
N ARG A 46 2.85 4.20 5.03
CA ARG A 46 3.49 4.96 3.94
C ARG A 46 3.19 4.34 2.58
N LYS A 47 3.22 3.01 2.47
CA LYS A 47 2.91 2.32 1.22
C LYS A 47 1.45 2.51 0.80
N ILE A 48 0.52 2.46 1.75
CA ILE A 48 -0.91 2.71 1.52
C ILE A 48 -1.11 4.14 1.01
N ALA A 49 -0.48 5.14 1.63
CA ALA A 49 -0.57 6.54 1.18
C ALA A 49 -0.14 6.72 -0.29
N ILE A 50 1.00 6.11 -0.66
CA ILE A 50 1.51 6.17 -2.04
C ILE A 50 0.55 5.52 -3.02
N ILE A 51 -0.02 4.36 -2.64
CA ILE A 51 -0.97 3.63 -3.48
C ILE A 51 -2.25 4.43 -3.67
N LEU A 52 -2.85 4.94 -2.59
CA LEU A 52 -4.05 5.76 -2.67
C LEU A 52 -3.84 7.00 -3.54
N HIS A 53 -2.69 7.65 -3.40
CA HIS A 53 -2.35 8.80 -4.24
C HIS A 53 -2.17 8.42 -5.72
N ALA A 54 -1.52 7.29 -6.00
CA ALA A 54 -1.37 6.80 -7.37
C ALA A 54 -2.72 6.41 -7.98
N MET A 55 -3.59 5.72 -7.23
CA MET A 55 -4.94 5.36 -7.66
C MET A 55 -5.77 6.60 -8.01
N TRP A 56 -5.68 7.65 -7.16
CA TRP A 56 -6.36 8.92 -7.40
C TRP A 56 -5.87 9.62 -8.66
N ARG A 57 -4.54 9.66 -8.86
CA ARG A 57 -3.93 10.32 -10.01
C ARG A 57 -4.20 9.58 -11.32
N ASP A 58 -4.10 8.25 -11.31
CA ASP A 58 -4.14 7.41 -12.51
C ASP A 58 -5.57 6.91 -12.83
N GLY A 59 -6.52 7.11 -11.91
CA GLY A 59 -7.90 6.61 -12.02
C GLY A 59 -7.93 5.08 -12.16
N THR A 60 -7.11 4.38 -11.37
CA THR A 60 -6.98 2.92 -11.40
C THR A 60 -7.22 2.32 -10.03
N ASP A 61 -7.77 1.12 -9.99
CA ASP A 61 -7.97 0.38 -8.75
C ASP A 61 -6.69 -0.30 -8.25
N TYR A 62 -6.62 -0.54 -6.94
CA TYR A 62 -5.52 -1.31 -6.36
C TYR A 62 -5.51 -2.75 -6.92
N GLY A 63 -4.37 -3.17 -7.47
CA GLY A 63 -4.22 -4.48 -8.10
C GLY A 63 -4.64 -4.52 -9.57
N ALA A 64 -5.15 -3.42 -10.12
CA ALA A 64 -5.31 -3.28 -11.55
C ALA A 64 -3.93 -3.35 -12.24
N PRO A 65 -3.84 -3.92 -13.45
CA PRO A 65 -2.64 -3.78 -14.26
C PRO A 65 -2.37 -2.29 -14.43
N LYS A 66 -1.10 -1.86 -14.27
CA LYS A 66 -0.73 -0.49 -14.59
C LYS A 66 -1.20 -0.22 -16.01
N LYS A 67 -2.04 0.80 -16.19
CA LYS A 67 -2.23 1.38 -17.51
C LYS A 67 -0.82 1.72 -18.01
N PRO A 68 -0.42 1.34 -19.22
CA PRO A 68 0.78 1.90 -19.81
C PRO A 68 0.56 3.41 -19.73
N THR A 69 1.30 4.08 -18.84
CA THR A 69 1.29 5.55 -18.69
C THR A 69 1.28 6.08 -20.10
N ASP A 70 0.22 6.80 -20.52
CA ASP A 70 -0.06 7.09 -21.93
C ASP A 70 1.22 7.53 -22.65
N LEU A 71 1.81 6.54 -23.31
CA LEU A 71 2.88 6.66 -24.26
C LEU A 71 2.21 6.22 -25.54
N LEU A 72 1.64 7.18 -26.24
CA LEU A 72 1.67 7.20 -27.70
C LEU A 72 3.15 7.21 -28.23
N GLN A 73 4.14 6.64 -27.50
CA GLN A 73 5.55 7.10 -27.52
C GLN A 73 6.65 6.04 -27.29
N ILE A 74 6.37 4.74 -27.11
CA ILE A 74 7.46 3.73 -27.14
C ILE A 74 7.63 3.13 -28.55
N ALA A 75 6.59 3.13 -29.40
CA ALA A 75 6.61 2.38 -30.66
C ALA A 75 5.71 2.92 -31.79
N ALA A 76 5.54 4.24 -31.89
CA ALA A 76 5.04 4.88 -33.13
C ALA A 76 6.11 5.84 -33.67
#